data_AF-A0A644VJ57-F1
#
_entry.id   AF-A0A644VJ57-F1
#
_cell.length_a   1.000
_cell.length_b   1.000
_cell.length_c   1.000
_cell.angle_alpha   90.00
_cell.angle_beta   90.00
_cell.angle_gamma   90.00
#
_symmetry.space_group_name_H-M   'P 1'
#
loop_
_entity.id
_entity.type
_entity.pdbx_description
1 polymer ?
#
loop_
_entity_poly.entity_id
_entity_poly.type
_entity_poly.pdbx_seq_one_letter_code
_entity_poly.pdbx_strand_id
1 'polypeptide(L)'
;MILFATFCIAALGFSQGKNDHLISEINYDRLSQYLQLKPSQMNDVYAINTYFNDQLRKASFARESSFNGKLYKAVYGNLKLMKKALNQEQYRKYLVLINVTNNHNRLFAKEDQVTYFADAEK
;
A
#
# COMPACT_ATOMS: atom_id res chain seq x y z
N MET A 1 10.84 3.54 -25.89
CA MET A 1 10.22 4.11 -24.69
C MET A 1 8.72 4.14 -24.94
N ILE A 2 7.94 3.18 -24.40
CA ILE A 2 6.46 3.21 -24.45
C ILE A 2 5.93 2.73 -23.09
N LEU A 3 4.96 3.51 -22.63
CA LEU A 3 4.22 3.57 -21.37
C LEU A 3 3.41 2.30 -21.07
N PHE A 4 3.38 1.85 -19.80
CA PHE A 4 2.17 1.31 -19.14
C PHE A 4 2.17 1.70 -17.66
N ALA A 5 2.02 3.01 -17.43
CA ALA A 5 1.62 3.57 -16.15
C ALA A 5 0.09 3.57 -16.07
N THR A 6 -0.52 2.49 -15.57
CA THR A 6 -1.86 2.54 -14.96
C THR A 6 -2.15 1.25 -14.19
N PHE A 7 -2.20 1.33 -12.85
CA PHE A 7 -3.16 0.53 -12.08
C PHE A 7 -3.82 1.46 -11.08
N CYS A 8 -4.90 2.09 -11.53
CA CYS A 8 -5.96 2.50 -10.63
C CYS A 8 -6.99 1.38 -10.72
N ILE A 9 -7.16 0.61 -9.65
CA ILE A 9 -8.44 -0.06 -9.41
C ILE A 9 -9.08 0.70 -8.26
N ALA A 10 -9.81 1.75 -8.63
CA ALA A 10 -10.81 2.35 -7.77
C ALA A 10 -12.04 1.44 -7.84
N ALA A 11 -12.34 0.72 -6.76
CA ALA A 11 -13.66 0.13 -6.59
C ALA A 11 -14.58 1.25 -6.08
N LEU A 12 -15.35 1.85 -7.00
CA LEU A 12 -16.44 2.75 -6.65
C LEU A 12 -17.55 1.92 -6.00
N GLY A 13 -17.54 1.87 -4.66
CA GLY A 13 -18.64 1.33 -3.87
C GLY A 13 -19.26 2.46 -3.06
N PHE A 14 -20.32 3.07 -3.57
CA PHE A 14 -21.22 3.87 -2.74
C PHE A 14 -21.82 2.93 -1.66
N SER A 15 -21.25 2.96 -0.46
CA SER A 15 -21.87 2.37 0.73
C SER A 15 -21.62 3.30 1.90
N GLN A 16 -22.66 4.03 2.31
CA GLN A 16 -22.64 4.83 3.51
C GLN A 16 -22.39 3.93 4.73
N GLY A 17 -21.20 4.04 5.33
CA GLY A 17 -20.96 3.55 6.68
C GLY A 17 -19.57 2.96 6.96
N LYS A 18 -18.76 3.75 7.68
CA LYS A 18 -17.68 3.35 8.60
C LYS A 18 -16.31 3.01 7.97
N ASN A 19 -15.42 4.00 8.07
CA ASN A 19 -13.96 3.91 8.05
C ASN A 19 -13.35 3.31 6.76
N ASP A 20 -13.53 4.02 5.65
CA ASP A 20 -12.82 3.74 4.40
C ASP A 20 -11.35 4.17 4.50
N HIS A 21 -10.58 3.47 5.33
CA HIS A 21 -9.14 3.55 5.24
C HIS A 21 -8.70 2.79 3.98
N LEU A 22 -8.51 3.56 2.91
CA LEU A 22 -8.07 3.12 1.59
C LEU A 22 -6.70 2.42 1.67
N ILE A 23 -6.73 1.11 1.92
CA ILE A 23 -5.55 0.26 1.82
C ILE A 23 -5.64 -0.54 0.51
N SER A 24 -4.93 -0.07 -0.52
CA SER A 24 -4.81 -0.79 -1.78
C SER A 24 -3.95 -2.05 -1.60
N GLU A 25 -4.44 -3.18 -2.10
CA GLU A 25 -3.65 -4.38 -2.25
C GLU A 25 -2.56 -4.19 -3.33
N ILE A 26 -1.39 -4.78 -3.13
CA ILE A 26 -0.32 -4.80 -4.13
C ILE A 26 -0.52 -6.00 -5.04
N ASN A 27 -0.72 -5.75 -6.35
CA ASN A 27 -0.82 -6.79 -7.35
C ASN A 27 0.56 -7.45 -7.59
N TYR A 28 0.63 -8.77 -7.42
CA TYR A 28 1.88 -9.52 -7.52
C TYR A 28 2.48 -9.47 -8.94
N ASP A 29 1.68 -9.62 -9.99
CA ASP A 29 2.20 -9.68 -11.36
C ASP A 29 2.91 -8.37 -11.74
N ARG A 30 2.31 -7.24 -11.37
CA ARG A 30 2.89 -5.91 -11.56
C ARG A 30 4.13 -5.68 -10.70
N LEU A 31 4.07 -6.12 -9.45
CA LEU A 31 5.23 -6.05 -8.56
C LEU A 31 6.40 -6.87 -9.12
N SER A 32 6.11 -8.07 -9.62
CA SER A 32 7.09 -8.99 -10.20
C SER A 32 7.75 -8.39 -11.45
N GLN A 33 6.94 -7.79 -12.34
CA GLN A 33 7.43 -7.10 -13.54
C GLN A 33 8.28 -5.88 -13.20
N TYR A 34 7.82 -5.03 -12.27
CA TYR A 34 8.52 -3.81 -11.87
C TYR A 34 9.88 -4.12 -11.20
N LEU A 35 9.91 -5.15 -10.36
CA LEU A 35 11.13 -5.59 -9.69
C LEU A 35 12.01 -6.51 -10.56
N GLN A 36 11.52 -6.92 -11.73
CA GLN A 36 12.21 -7.86 -12.62
C GLN A 36 12.69 -9.10 -11.85
N LEU A 37 11.76 -9.78 -11.18
CA LEU A 37 12.09 -10.89 -10.30
C LEU A 37 12.72 -12.05 -11.08
N LYS A 38 13.79 -12.61 -10.52
CA LYS A 38 14.34 -13.88 -11.00
C LYS A 38 13.38 -15.01 -10.60
N PRO A 39 13.34 -16.13 -11.35
CA PRO A 39 12.54 -17.30 -10.98
C PRO A 39 12.78 -17.77 -9.54
N SER A 40 14.03 -17.71 -9.07
CA SER A 40 14.40 -18.07 -7.70
C SER A 40 13.80 -17.18 -6.60
N GLN A 41 13.26 -16.02 -6.95
CA GLN A 41 12.68 -15.06 -6.00
C GLN A 41 11.15 -15.08 -6.01
N MET A 42 10.53 -15.62 -7.06
CA MET A 42 9.09 -15.50 -7.32
C MET A 42 8.25 -16.07 -6.18
N ASN A 43 8.57 -17.28 -5.71
CA ASN A 43 7.80 -17.94 -4.64
C ASN A 43 7.85 -17.15 -3.32
N ASP A 44 9.04 -16.69 -2.93
CA ASP A 44 9.21 -15.92 -1.70
C ASP A 44 8.49 -14.58 -1.78
N VAL A 45 8.65 -13.85 -2.89
CA VAL A 45 8.01 -12.55 -3.07
C VAL A 45 6.49 -12.68 -3.18
N TYR A 46 5.98 -13.75 -3.81
CA TYR A 46 4.55 -14.06 -3.86
C TYR A 46 3.97 -14.31 -2.46
N ALA A 47 4.65 -15.14 -1.66
CA ALA A 47 4.23 -15.45 -0.31
C ALA A 47 4.25 -14.20 0.59
N ILE A 48 5.31 -13.38 0.50
CA ILE A 48 5.43 -12.13 1.25
C ILE A 48 4.34 -11.14 0.82
N ASN A 49 4.08 -10.97 -0.48
CA ASN A 49 3.07 -10.07 -0.99
C ASN A 49 1.65 -10.49 -0.54
N THR A 50 1.36 -11.79 -0.60
CA THR A 50 0.08 -12.35 -0.13
C THR A 50 -0.11 -12.10 1.37
N TYR A 51 0.93 -12.36 2.18
CA TYR A 51 0.90 -12.08 3.61
C TYR A 51 0.70 -10.58 3.90
N PHE A 52 1.39 -9.70 3.17
CA PHE A 52 1.27 -8.27 3.35
C PHE A 52 -0.14 -7.77 3.04
N ASN A 53 -0.73 -8.18 1.91
CA ASN A 53 -2.11 -7.82 1.55
C ASN A 53 -3.12 -8.30 2.60
N ASP A 54 -2.91 -9.48 3.19
CA ASP A 54 -3.74 -9.96 4.30
C ASP A 54 -3.58 -9.10 5.58
N GLN A 55 -2.36 -8.70 5.93
CA GLN A 55 -2.14 -7.79 7.08
C GLN A 55 -2.73 -6.40 6.86
N LEU A 56 -2.63 -5.90 5.63
CA LEU A 56 -3.24 -4.65 5.17
C LEU A 56 -4.77 -4.70 5.31
N ARG A 57 -5.41 -5.78 4.84
CA ARG A 57 -6.84 -6.02 5.00
C ARG A 57 -7.26 -6.15 6.47
N LYS A 58 -6.45 -6.80 7.30
CA LYS A 58 -6.70 -6.88 8.76
C LYS A 58 -6.56 -5.52 9.46
N ALA A 59 -5.74 -4.62 8.91
CA ALA A 59 -5.62 -3.26 9.41
C ALA A 59 -6.83 -2.40 9.01
N SER A 60 -7.36 -2.53 7.79
CA SER A 60 -8.53 -1.75 7.34
C SER A 60 -9.80 -2.05 8.15
N PHE A 61 -9.98 -3.31 8.59
CA PHE A 61 -11.09 -3.68 9.48
C PHE A 61 -10.85 -3.36 10.97
N ALA A 62 -9.72 -2.74 11.32
CA ALA A 62 -9.42 -2.42 12.71
C ALA A 62 -10.18 -1.19 13.18
N ARG A 63 -10.41 -1.10 14.50
CA ARG A 63 -10.90 0.14 15.11
C ARG A 63 -9.86 1.26 14.89
N GLU A 64 -10.34 2.49 14.73
CA GLU A 64 -9.51 3.68 14.47
C GLU A 64 -8.31 3.80 15.42
N SER A 65 -8.53 3.62 16.73
CA SER A 65 -7.49 3.66 17.76
C SER A 65 -6.38 2.62 17.58
N SER A 66 -6.63 1.55 16.83
CA SER A 66 -5.68 0.46 16.56
C SER A 66 -5.20 0.39 15.10
N PHE A 67 -5.82 1.17 14.20
CA PHE A 67 -5.55 1.15 12.77
C PHE A 67 -4.06 1.46 12.49
N ASN A 68 -3.58 2.60 12.97
CA ASN A 68 -2.22 3.06 12.68
C ASN A 68 -1.16 2.07 13.16
N GLY A 69 -1.32 1.51 14.37
CA GLY A 69 -0.40 0.51 14.90
C GLY A 69 -0.35 -0.76 14.04
N LYS A 70 -1.50 -1.25 13.57
CA LYS A 70 -1.56 -2.43 12.69
C LYS A 70 -0.98 -2.14 11.30
N LEU A 71 -1.27 -0.97 10.74
CA LEU A 71 -0.70 -0.54 9.46
C LEU A 71 0.82 -0.48 9.53
N TYR A 72 1.39 0.18 10.55
CA TYR A 72 2.85 0.26 10.71
C TYR A 72 3.47 -1.12 10.88
N LYS A 73 2.86 -1.99 11.69
CA LYS A 73 3.35 -3.36 11.86
C LYS A 73 3.34 -4.14 10.55
N ALA A 74 2.29 -4.01 9.75
CA ALA A 74 2.19 -4.63 8.43
C ALA A 74 3.30 -4.13 7.49
N VAL A 75 3.46 -2.80 7.39
CA VAL A 75 4.46 -2.17 6.51
C VAL A 75 5.88 -2.55 6.92
N TYR A 76 6.26 -2.38 8.19
CA TYR A 76 7.61 -2.70 8.65
C TYR A 76 7.93 -4.20 8.57
N GLY A 77 6.96 -5.06 8.89
CA GLY A 77 7.12 -6.51 8.76
C GLY A 77 7.40 -6.90 7.31
N ASN A 78 6.61 -6.36 6.38
CA ASN A 78 6.78 -6.59 4.96
C ASN A 78 8.10 -6.03 4.40
N LEU A 79 8.52 -4.82 4.78
CA LEU A 79 9.83 -4.26 4.41
C LEU A 79 10.98 -5.18 4.85
N LYS A 80 10.92 -5.72 6.07
CA LYS A 80 11.93 -6.65 6.59
C LYS A 80 11.99 -7.95 5.80
N LEU A 81 10.85 -8.50 5.39
CA LEU A 81 10.77 -9.73 4.61
C LEU A 81 11.27 -9.51 3.18
N MET A 82 10.83 -8.44 2.51
CA MET A 82 11.28 -8.08 1.17
C MET A 82 12.78 -7.81 1.10
N LYS A 83 13.38 -7.22 2.14
CA LYS A 83 14.84 -7.04 2.21
C LYS A 83 15.62 -8.36 2.15
N LYS A 84 15.03 -9.47 2.60
CA LYS A 84 15.66 -10.80 2.56
C LYS A 84 15.49 -11.47 1.19
N ALA A 85 14.34 -11.29 0.55
CA ALA A 85 14.02 -11.94 -0.73
C ALA A 85 14.59 -11.21 -1.96
N LEU A 86 14.82 -9.90 -1.84
CA LEU A 86 15.27 -9.04 -2.93
C LEU A 86 16.76 -8.73 -2.86
N ASN A 87 17.38 -8.53 -4.02
CA ASN A 87 18.71 -7.93 -4.06
C ASN A 87 18.64 -6.42 -3.74
N GLN A 88 19.79 -5.79 -3.57
CA GLN A 88 19.88 -4.39 -3.16
C GLN A 88 19.19 -3.41 -4.13
N GLU A 89 19.31 -3.61 -5.44
CA GLU A 89 18.67 -2.74 -6.43
C GLU A 89 17.15 -2.90 -6.41
N GLN A 90 16.67 -4.14 -6.39
CA GLN A 90 15.25 -4.46 -6.28
C GLN A 90 14.64 -3.90 -5.00
N TYR A 91 15.34 -4.04 -3.87
CA TYR A 91 14.86 -3.50 -2.60
C TYR A 91 14.77 -1.96 -2.61
N ARG A 92 15.70 -1.26 -3.28
CA ARG A 92 15.59 0.19 -3.49
C ARG A 92 14.38 0.57 -4.34
N LYS A 93 14.16 -0.12 -5.47
CA LYS A 93 12.96 0.07 -6.31
C LYS A 93 11.68 -0.16 -5.50
N TYR A 94 11.69 -1.17 -4.63
CA TYR A 94 10.57 -1.51 -3.75
C TYR A 94 10.26 -0.41 -2.72
N LEU A 95 11.28 0.17 -2.09
CA LEU A 95 11.11 1.28 -1.14
C LEU A 95 10.48 2.51 -1.81
N VAL A 96 10.90 2.84 -3.04
CA VAL A 96 10.30 3.92 -3.83
C VAL A 96 8.83 3.64 -4.09
N LEU A 97 8.49 2.41 -4.53
CA LEU A 97 7.11 2.01 -4.79
C LEU A 97 6.22 2.17 -3.54
N ILE A 98 6.65 1.66 -2.39
CA ILE A 98 5.89 1.77 -1.13
C ILE A 98 5.74 3.23 -0.68
N ASN A 99 6.77 4.05 -0.82
CA ASN A 99 6.70 5.47 -0.45
C ASN A 99 5.73 6.24 -1.35
N VAL A 100 5.77 5.98 -2.66
CA VAL A 100 4.86 6.60 -3.63
C VAL A 100 3.41 6.18 -3.35
N THR A 101 3.14 4.90 -3.10
CA THR A 101 1.79 4.42 -2.73
C THR A 101 1.29 5.04 -1.42
N ASN A 102 2.14 5.09 -0.38
CA ASN A 102 1.76 5.72 0.88
C ASN A 102 1.50 7.23 0.75
N ASN A 103 2.29 7.93 -0.07
CA ASN A 103 2.09 9.36 -0.30
C ASN A 103 0.83 9.64 -1.12
N HIS A 104 0.52 8.82 -2.14
CA HIS A 104 -0.74 8.94 -2.86
C HIS A 104 -1.94 8.67 -1.94
N ASN A 105 -1.90 7.63 -1.09
CA ASN A 105 -2.96 7.39 -0.11
C ASN A 105 -3.13 8.57 0.87
N ARG A 106 -2.03 9.26 1.23
CA ARG A 106 -2.09 10.47 2.07
C ARG A 106 -2.60 11.71 1.33
N LEU A 107 -2.31 11.84 0.04
CA LEU A 107 -2.83 12.92 -0.81
C LEU A 107 -4.34 12.76 -1.03
N PHE A 108 -4.80 11.54 -1.29
CA PHE A 108 -6.24 11.24 -1.37
C PHE A 108 -6.93 11.31 0.00
N ALA A 109 -6.28 10.92 1.09
CA ALA A 109 -6.78 11.18 2.45
C ALA A 109 -6.79 12.68 2.83
N LYS A 110 -6.05 13.53 2.10
CA LYS A 110 -6.07 14.99 2.25
C LYS A 110 -7.06 15.67 1.32
N GLU A 111 -7.44 15.06 0.19
CA GLU A 111 -8.48 15.61 -0.70
C GLU A 111 -9.89 15.51 -0.09
N ASP A 112 -10.09 14.64 0.92
CA ASP A 112 -11.29 14.66 1.78
C ASP A 112 -11.19 15.63 2.97
N GLN A 113 -10.15 16.47 3.03
CA GLN A 113 -9.96 17.49 4.08
C GLN A 113 -9.98 18.94 3.57
N VAL A 114 -10.59 19.22 2.41
CA VAL A 114 -11.02 20.61 2.12
C VAL A 114 -12.36 20.87 2.83
N THR A 115 -12.30 21.02 4.16
CA THR A 115 -13.10 21.95 5.00
C THR A 115 -12.97 21.56 6.47
N TYR A 116 -11.86 21.89 7.15
CA TYR A 116 -11.84 21.97 8.63
C TYR A 116 -10.90 23.07 9.17
N PHE A 117 -10.59 24.08 8.36
CA PHE A 117 -9.90 25.30 8.82
C PHE A 117 -10.65 26.59 8.47
N ALA A 118 -11.87 26.51 7.94
CA ALA A 118 -12.67 27.69 7.58
C ALA A 118 -13.67 28.13 8.67
N ASP A 119 -13.97 27.30 9.67
CA ASP A 119 -14.95 27.61 10.72
C ASP A 119 -14.33 27.89 12.10
N ALA A 120 -13.02 28.15 12.16
CA ALA A 120 -12.35 28.59 13.39
C ALA A 120 -12.32 30.13 13.55
N GLU A 121 -13.04 30.86 12.69
CA GLU A 121 -13.29 32.29 12.86
C GLU A 121 -14.79 32.59 12.84
N LYS A 122 -15.48 32.22 13.93
CA LYS A 122 -16.62 32.98 14.45
C LYS A 122 -16.86 32.73 15.94
#